data_AF-A0A6L5Y100-F1
#
_entry.id   AF-A0A6L5Y100-F1
#
_cell.length_a   1.000
_cell.length_b   1.000
_cell.length_c   1.000
_cell.angle_alpha   90.00
_cell.angle_beta   90.00
_cell.angle_gamma   90.00
#
_symmetry.space_group_name_H-M   'P 1'
#
loop_
_entity.id
_entity.type
_entity.pdbx_description
1 polymer ?
#
loop_
_entity_poly.entity_id
_entity_poly.type
_entity_poly.pdbx_seq_one_letter_code
_entity_poly.pdbx_strand_id
1 'polypeptide(L)' 'MLKVYICPKCGAVRFVSKYKTQCFKCDCEMKLSKTSYEDYILLTESERQNEIEKVQIH' A
#
# COMPACT_ATOMS: atom_id res chain seq x y z
N MET A 1 -2.71 -15.75 -0.71
CA MET A 1 -1.89 -14.89 0.18
C MET A 1 -2.34 -13.45 0.02
N LEU A 2 -2.25 -12.65 1.09
CA LEU A 2 -2.61 -11.24 1.06
C LEU A 2 -1.52 -10.43 0.34
N LYS A 3 -1.93 -9.39 -0.37
CA LYS A 3 -1.05 -8.42 -1.04
C LYS A 3 -1.24 -7.06 -0.43
N VAL A 4 -0.16 -6.28 -0.38
CA VAL A 4 -0.16 -4.92 0.14
C VAL A 4 -0.38 -3.94 -1.01
N TYR A 5 -1.46 -3.19 -0.97
CA TYR A 5 -1.73 -2.12 -1.92
C TYR A 5 -1.68 -0.77 -1.22
N ILE A 6 -1.04 0.21 -1.86
CA ILE A 6 -0.84 1.56 -1.33
C ILE A 6 -1.46 2.57 -2.30
N CYS A 7 -2.21 3.53 -1.77
CA CYS A 7 -2.78 4.61 -2.57
C CYS A 7 -1.67 5.60 -2.95
N PRO A 8 -1.44 5.86 -4.25
CA PRO A 8 -0.39 6.79 -4.68
C PRO A 8 -0.70 8.26 -4.37
N LYS A 9 -1.93 8.58 -3.94
CA LYS A 9 -2.34 9.95 -3.58
C LYS A 9 -2.26 10.20 -2.07
N CYS A 10 -2.97 9.39 -1.28
CA CYS A 10 -3.11 9.62 0.17
C CYS A 10 -2.34 8.62 1.05
N GLY A 11 -1.60 7.67 0.46
CA GLY A 11 -0.82 6.70 1.22
C GLY A 11 -1.62 5.62 1.96
N ALA A 12 -2.96 5.62 1.87
CA ALA A 12 -3.78 4.59 2.49
C ALA A 12 -3.35 3.19 2.05
N VAL A 13 -3.28 2.26 3.00
CA VAL A 13 -2.79 0.89 2.78
C VAL A 13 -3.95 -0.10 2.89
N ARG A 14 -3.94 -1.13 2.04
CA ARG A 14 -4.93 -2.20 2.03
C ARG A 14 -4.28 -3.56 1.85
N PHE A 15 -4.76 -4.54 2.60
CA PHE A 15 -4.34 -5.94 2.50
C PHE A 15 -5.47 -6.75 1.87
N VAL A 16 -5.27 -7.21 0.64
CA VAL A 16 -6.30 -7.94 -0.11
C VAL A 16 -5.69 -9.06 -0.95
N SER A 17 -6.44 -10.10 -1.24
CA SER A 17 -5.99 -11.21 -2.13
C SER A 17 -6.21 -10.93 -3.62
N LYS A 18 -7.03 -9.93 -3.96
CA LYS A 18 -7.38 -9.56 -5.36
C LYS A 18 -6.23 -8.86 -6.09
N TYR A 19 -6.25 -8.90 -7.42
CA TYR A 19 -5.22 -8.33 -8.28
C TYR A 19 -5.32 -6.81 -8.50
N LYS A 20 -6.47 -6.19 -8.23
CA LYS A 20 -6.72 -4.75 -8.37
C LYS A 20 -7.57 -4.23 -7.23
N THR A 21 -7.27 -3.05 -6.72
CA THR A 21 -8.05 -2.43 -5.65
C THR A 21 -8.12 -0.92 -5.82
N GLN A 22 -9.23 -0.32 -5.39
CA GLN A 22 -9.45 1.11 -5.40
C GLN A 22 -9.36 1.69 -3.99
N CYS A 23 -8.86 2.92 -3.91
CA CYS A 23 -8.84 3.71 -2.69
C CYS A 23 -10.21 4.34 -2.48
N PHE A 24 -10.83 4.09 -1.32
CA PHE A 24 -12.13 4.68 -1.01
C PHE A 24 -12.08 6.19 -0.76
N LYS A 25 -10.92 6.75 -0.41
CA LYS A 25 -10.78 8.19 -0.15
C LYS A 25 -10.53 9.00 -1.42
N CYS A 26 -9.74 8.44 -2.35
CA CYS A 26 -9.28 9.17 -3.54
C CYS A 26 -9.93 8.71 -4.85
N ASP A 27 -10.78 7.68 -4.78
CA ASP A 27 -11.43 7.02 -5.91
C ASP A 27 -10.46 6.70 -7.06
N CYS A 28 -9.27 6.19 -6.71
CA CYS A 28 -8.21 5.88 -7.66
C CYS A 28 -7.74 4.43 -7.49
N GLU A 29 -7.20 3.86 -8.57
CA GLU A 29 -6.54 2.55 -8.50
C GLU A 29 -5.30 2.64 -7.59
N MET A 30 -5.19 1.71 -6.65
CA MET A 30 -4.05 1.60 -5.75
C MET A 30 -2.94 0.78 -6.39
N LYS A 31 -1.70 1.05 -6.00
CA LYS A 31 -0.52 0.36 -6.52
C LYS A 31 -0.14 -0.80 -5.61
N LEU A 32 0.23 -1.92 -6.21
CA LEU A 32 0.79 -3.06 -5.49
C LEU A 32 2.18 -2.67 -4.94
N SER A 33 2.38 -2.83 -3.64
CA SER A 33 3.70 -2.67 -3.03
C SER A 33 4.62 -3.82 -3.42
N LYS A 34 5.93 -3.55 -3.45
CA LYS A 34 6.96 -4.58 -3.61
C LYS A 34 7.12 -5.42 -2.34
N THR A 35 6.68 -4.90 -1.20
CA THR A 35 6.76 -5.57 0.10
C THR A 35 5.59 -6.55 0.27
N SER A 36 5.91 -7.78 0.67
CA SER A 36 4.90 -8.81 0.96
C SER A 36 4.05 -8.43 2.17
N TYR A 37 2.91 -9.09 2.36
CA TYR A 37 2.09 -8.83 3.54
C TYR A 37 2.83 -9.22 4.82
N GLU A 38 3.51 -10.37 4.79
CA GLU A 38 4.24 -10.95 5.91
C GLU A 38 5.39 -10.03 6.37
N ASP A 39 6.11 -9.42 5.44
CA ASP A 39 7.17 -8.46 5.77
C ASP A 39 6.57 -7.12 6.25
N TYR A 40 5.48 -6.67 5.61
CA TYR A 40 4.88 -5.37 5.90
C TYR A 40 4.35 -5.24 7.33
N ILE A 41 3.79 -6.31 7.89
CA ILE A 41 3.26 -6.30 9.27
C ILE A 41 4.37 -6.25 10.34
N LEU A 42 5.60 -6.62 9.98
CA LEU A 42 6.77 -6.58 10.87
C LEU A 42 7.46 -5.22 10.86
N LEU A 43 7.14 -4.36 9.89
CA LEU A 43 7.72 -3.02 9.78
C LEU A 43 7.30 -2.12 10.94
N THR A 44 8.24 -1.29 11.40
CA THR A 44 7.97 -0.15 12.27
C THR A 44 7.14 0.91 11.55
N GLU A 45 6.61 1.88 12.30
CA GLU A 45 5.86 2.99 11.71
C GLU A 45 6.68 3.81 10.71
N SER A 46 7.95 4.10 11.04
CA SER A 46 8.88 4.80 10.15
C SER A 46 9.12 4.04 8.85
N GLU A 47 9.33 2.72 8.93
CA GLU A 47 9.53 1.89 7.75
C GLU A 47 8.26 1.79 6.89
N ARG A 48 7.08 1.70 7.52
CA ARG A 48 5.80 1.77 6.79
C ARG A 48 5.63 3.09 6.05
N GLN A 49 6.05 4.19 6.67
CA GLN A 49 6.00 5.51 6.04
C GLN A 49 6.93 5.59 4.82
N ASN A 50 8.14 5.06 4.94
CA ASN A 50 9.07 4.95 3.81
C ASN A 50 8.48 4.12 2.65
N GLU A 51 7.78 3.02 2.95
CA GLU A 51 7.08 2.22 1.93
C GLU A 51 5.94 2.99 1.24
N ILE A 52 5.23 3.83 1.99
CA ILE A 52 4.18 4.68 1.46
C ILE A 52 4.78 5.75 0.52
N GLU A 53 5.85 6.41 0.95
CA GLU A 53 6.52 7.46 0.19
C GLU A 53 7.09 6.97 -1.14
N LYS A 54 7.62 5.74 -1.19
CA LYS A 54 8.09 5.10 -2.44
C LYS A 54 6.99 4.96 -3.50
N VAL A 55 5.72 4.96 -3.11
CA VAL A 55 4.56 4.78 -4.00
C VAL A 55 3.88 6.10 -4.33
N GLN A 56 3.97 7.10 -3.46
CA GLN A 56 3.33 8.39 -3.68
C GLN A 56 4.08 9.20 -4.73
N ILE A 57 3.34 9.66 -5.75
CA ILE A 57 3.86 10.58 -6.76
C ILE A 57 3.55 11.99 -6.25
N HIS A 58 4.59 12.77 -6.00
CA HIS A 58 4.47 14.19 -5.63
C HIS A 58 4.20 15.03 -6.88
#